data_AF-A0A3D3CWV1-F1
#
_entry.id   AF-A0A3D3CWV1-F1
#
_cell.length_a   1.000
_cell.length_b   1.000
_cell.length_c   1.000
_cell.angle_alpha   90.00
_cell.angle_beta   90.00
_cell.angle_gamma   90.00
#
_symmetry.space_group_name_H-M   'P 1'
#
loop_
_entity.id
_entity.type
_entity.pdbx_description
1 polymer ?
#
loop_
_entity_poly.entity_id
_entity_poly.type
_entity_poly.pdbx_seq_one_letter_code
_entity_poly.pdbx_strand_id
1 'polypeptide(L)'
;AYSTVSQLGYMFLGLGVGAYTEAVFHVLTHAFFKALLFLCAGSVIHALGGEQDIRKMGGLKKGLPVTHITFLVGCLAIAGIPPFSGFFSKDEILSAAYNKNPFYYIVGVAGA
;
A
#
# COMPACT_ATOMS: atom_id res chain seq x y z
N ALA A 1 2.52 -5.83 8.73
CA ALA A 1 2.29 -4.68 9.63
C ALA A 1 3.25 -3.53 9.35
N TYR A 2 4.56 -3.77 9.21
CA TYR A 2 5.55 -2.71 8.99
C TYR A 2 5.29 -1.82 7.76
N SER A 3 4.76 -2.37 6.66
CA SER A 3 4.36 -1.58 5.49
C SER A 3 3.19 -0.63 5.74
N THR A 4 2.47 -0.74 6.86
CA THR A 4 1.47 0.25 7.27
C THR A 4 2.13 1.42 8.01
N VAL A 5 3.18 1.15 8.80
CA VAL A 5 3.91 2.19 9.54
C VAL A 5 4.57 3.17 8.57
N SER A 6 5.25 2.66 7.54
CA SER A 6 5.91 3.53 6.56
C SER A 6 4.90 4.32 5.71
N GLN A 7 3.79 3.69 5.29
CA GLN A 7 2.71 4.36 4.55
C GLN A 7 1.98 5.42 5.37
N LEU A 8 1.78 5.20 6.68
CA LEU A 8 1.25 6.25 7.57
C LEU A 8 2.25 7.41 7.70
N GLY A 9 3.54 7.12 7.87
CA GLY A 9 4.59 8.14 7.89
C GLY A 9 4.59 9.01 6.63
N TYR A 10 4.38 8.39 5.47
CA TYR A 10 4.21 9.07 4.20
C TYR A 10 2.98 9.99 4.16
N MET A 11 1.84 9.55 4.68
CA MET A 11 0.63 10.39 4.80
C MET A 11 0.85 11.58 5.74
N PHE A 12 1.54 11.35 6.86
CA PHE A 12 1.92 12.43 7.79
C PHE A 12 2.88 13.43 7.15
N LEU A 13 3.79 12.98 6.30
CA LEU A 13 4.64 13.87 5.52
C LEU A 13 3.79 14.76 4.60
N GLY A 14 2.81 14.19 3.89
CA GLY A 14 1.84 14.95 3.08
C GLY A 14 1.11 16.03 3.88
N LEU A 15 0.59 15.68 5.06
CA LEU A 15 -0.01 16.65 5.99
C LEU A 15 0.97 17.74 6.41
N GLY A 16 2.21 17.37 6.72
CA GLY A 16 3.26 18.29 7.18
C GLY A 16 3.73 19.30 6.12
N VAL A 17 3.64 18.94 4.83
CA VAL A 17 3.98 19.84 3.71
C VAL A 17 2.79 20.64 3.20
N GLY A 18 1.58 20.40 3.72
CA GLY A 18 0.35 21.12 3.38
C GLY A 18 -0.52 20.46 2.31
N ALA A 19 -0.17 19.26 1.84
CA ALA A 19 -0.95 18.46 0.88
C ALA A 19 -2.07 17.67 1.60
N TYR A 20 -3.00 18.40 2.22
CA TYR A 20 -4.03 17.84 3.09
C TYR A 20 -5.01 16.95 2.32
N THR A 21 -5.53 17.43 1.20
CA THR A 21 -6.55 16.73 0.40
C THR A 21 -6.00 15.41 -0.13
N GLU A 22 -4.74 15.44 -0.56
CA GLU A 22 -3.98 14.35 -1.16
C GLU A 22 -3.65 13.31 -0.09
N ALA A 23 -3.21 13.74 1.10
CA ALA A 23 -2.97 12.88 2.24
C ALA A 23 -4.25 12.17 2.71
N VAL A 24 -5.37 12.89 2.84
CA VAL A 24 -6.66 12.30 3.22
C VAL A 24 -7.17 11.32 2.16
N PHE A 25 -7.06 11.68 0.88
CA PHE A 25 -7.40 10.77 -0.21
C PHE A 25 -6.50 9.51 -0.20
N HIS A 26 -5.20 9.67 0.08
CA HIS A 26 -4.28 8.54 0.23
C HIS A 26 -4.66 7.63 1.40
N VAL A 27 -5.03 8.19 2.56
CA VAL A 27 -5.52 7.42 3.71
C VAL A 27 -6.72 6.55 3.32
N LEU A 28 -7.70 7.13 2.62
CA LEU A 28 -8.90 6.43 2.20
C LEU A 28 -8.58 5.26 1.27
N THR A 29 -7.83 5.52 0.19
CA THR A 29 -7.47 4.48 -0.78
C THR A 29 -6.61 3.38 -0.14
N HIS A 30 -5.63 3.77 0.67
CA HIS A 30 -4.78 2.84 1.41
C HIS A 30 -5.58 1.96 2.40
N ALA A 31 -6.60 2.50 3.07
CA ALA A 31 -7.44 1.70 3.97
C ALA A 31 -8.12 0.55 3.22
N PHE A 32 -8.67 0.82 2.03
CA PHE A 32 -9.27 -0.23 1.18
C PHE A 32 -8.25 -1.24 0.68
N PHE A 33 -7.07 -0.78 0.23
CA PHE A 33 -6.02 -1.68 -0.24
C PHE A 33 -5.52 -2.60 0.88
N LYS A 34 -5.28 -2.04 2.07
CA LYS A 34 -4.86 -2.84 3.23
C LYS A 34 -5.95 -3.80 3.67
N ALA A 35 -7.20 -3.38 3.73
CA ALA A 35 -8.31 -4.28 4.04
C ALA A 35 -8.33 -5.47 3.07
N LEU A 36 -8.20 -5.22 1.77
CA LEU A 36 -8.12 -6.27 0.74
C LEU A 36 -6.93 -7.22 0.98
N LEU A 37 -5.73 -6.66 1.19
CA LEU A 37 -4.52 -7.46 1.40
C LEU A 37 -4.58 -8.31 2.67
N PHE A 38 -5.13 -7.77 3.77
CA PHE A 38 -5.31 -8.51 5.02
C PHE A 38 -6.36 -9.62 4.88
N LEU A 39 -7.47 -9.37 4.18
CA LEU A 39 -8.48 -10.40 3.90
C LEU A 39 -7.91 -11.51 3.01
N CYS A 40 -7.10 -11.17 2.01
CA CYS A 40 -6.44 -12.16 1.17
C CYS A 40 -5.43 -13.00 1.95
N ALA A 41 -4.63 -12.37 2.82
CA ALA A 41 -3.74 -13.11 3.73
C ALA A 41 -4.52 -14.05 4.66
N GLY A 42 -5.65 -13.59 5.21
CA GLY A 42 -6.56 -14.42 6.00
C GLY A 42 -7.12 -15.61 5.22
N SER A 43 -7.51 -15.40 3.95
CA SER A 43 -7.96 -16.47 3.04
C SER A 43 -6.86 -17.52 2.81
N VAL A 44 -5.60 -17.11 2.61
CA VAL A 44 -4.46 -18.02 2.46
C VAL A 44 -4.20 -18.83 3.74
N ILE A 45 -4.16 -18.15 4.89
CA ILE A 45 -3.95 -18.81 6.20
C ILE A 45 -5.06 -19.83 6.47
N HIS A 46 -6.31 -19.47 6.21
CA HIS A 46 -7.45 -20.36 6.39
C HIS A 46 -7.37 -21.59 5.48
N ALA A 47 -7.03 -21.39 4.19
CA ALA A 47 -6.91 -22.48 3.21
C ALA A 47 -5.76 -23.47 3.54
N LEU A 48 -4.73 -23.01 4.26
CA LEU A 48 -3.60 -23.82 4.72
C LEU A 48 -3.79 -24.36 6.15
N GLY A 49 -5.00 -24.32 6.71
CA GLY A 49 -5.28 -24.86 8.04
C GLY A 49 -4.60 -24.10 9.18
N GLY A 50 -4.30 -22.81 8.99
CA GLY A 50 -3.64 -21.97 9.98
C GLY A 50 -2.11 -21.92 9.87
N GLU A 51 -1.50 -22.57 8.87
CA GLU A 51 -0.06 -22.42 8.61
C GLU A 51 0.29 -20.94 8.35
N GLN A 52 1.36 -20.47 8.97
CA GLN A 52 1.83 -19.08 8.91
C GLN A 52 3.31 -18.96 8.49
N ASP A 53 4.03 -20.08 8.38
CA ASP A 53 5.38 -20.10 7.84
C ASP A 53 5.38 -19.85 6.33
N ILE A 54 5.82 -18.65 5.93
CA ILE A 54 5.85 -18.19 4.54
C ILE A 54 6.60 -19.14 3.60
N ARG A 55 7.55 -19.93 4.12
CA ARG A 55 8.33 -20.90 3.34
C ARG A 55 7.47 -22.06 2.84
N LYS A 56 6.32 -22.28 3.46
CA LYS A 56 5.37 -23.36 3.14
C LYS A 56 4.11 -22.85 2.41
N MET A 57 4.03 -21.56 2.07
CA MET A 57 2.85 -20.93 1.46
C MET A 57 2.90 -20.83 -0.07
N GLY A 58 3.70 -21.67 -0.74
CA GLY A 58 3.91 -21.62 -2.19
C GLY A 58 2.80 -22.28 -3.02
N GLY A 59 2.75 -21.97 -4.32
CA GLY A 59 1.96 -22.74 -5.31
C GLY A 59 0.44 -22.50 -5.31
N LEU A 60 -0.06 -21.52 -4.56
CA LEU A 60 -1.49 -21.35 -4.31
C LEU A 60 -2.30 -20.69 -5.44
N LYS A 61 -1.64 -20.15 -6.48
CA LYS A 61 -2.33 -19.45 -7.59
C LYS A 61 -3.46 -20.26 -8.23
N LYS A 62 -3.27 -21.57 -8.40
CA LYS A 62 -4.28 -22.46 -9.01
C LYS A 62 -5.40 -22.83 -8.03
N GLY A 63 -5.08 -22.95 -6.73
CA GLY A 63 -6.05 -23.32 -5.69
C GLY A 63 -6.88 -22.15 -5.15
N LEU A 64 -6.33 -20.94 -5.20
CA LEU A 64 -6.96 -19.70 -4.72
C LEU A 64 -6.88 -18.59 -5.79
N PRO A 65 -7.46 -18.78 -6.98
CA PRO A 65 -7.31 -17.85 -8.10
C PRO A 65 -7.89 -16.46 -7.82
N VAL A 66 -9.03 -16.38 -7.12
CA VAL A 66 -9.65 -15.11 -6.74
C VAL A 66 -8.75 -14.35 -5.77
N THR A 67 -8.34 -15.00 -4.67
CA THR A 67 -7.41 -14.43 -3.68
C THR A 67 -6.11 -13.97 -4.33
N HIS A 68 -5.58 -14.74 -5.30
CA HIS A 68 -4.36 -14.37 -6.01
C HIS A 68 -4.53 -13.09 -6.83
N ILE A 69 -5.60 -12.98 -7.63
CA ILE A 69 -5.85 -11.82 -8.49
C ILE A 69 -6.15 -10.58 -7.64
N THR A 70 -6.99 -10.69 -6.62
CA THR A 70 -7.33 -9.56 -5.76
C THR A 70 -6.15 -9.10 -4.91
N PHE A 71 -5.33 -10.02 -4.41
CA PHE A 71 -4.07 -9.69 -3.73
C PHE A 71 -3.13 -8.95 -4.69
N LEU A 72 -2.97 -9.43 -5.93
CA LEU A 72 -2.14 -8.76 -6.93
C LEU A 72 -2.62 -7.34 -7.22
N VAL A 73 -3.92 -7.15 -7.45
CA VAL A 73 -4.51 -5.81 -7.67
C VAL A 73 -4.25 -4.90 -6.47
N GLY A 74 -4.45 -5.39 -5.23
CA GLY A 74 -4.13 -4.64 -4.02
C GLY A 74 -2.64 -4.25 -3.93
N CYS A 75 -1.74 -5.16 -4.30
CA CYS A 75 -0.30 -4.91 -4.36
C CYS A 75 0.08 -3.86 -5.40
N LEU A 76 -0.48 -3.93 -6.62
CA LEU A 76 -0.22 -2.93 -7.66
C LEU A 76 -0.74 -1.55 -7.27
N ALA A 77 -1.91 -1.52 -6.62
CA ALA A 77 -2.52 -0.27 -6.16
C ALA A 77 -1.71 0.40 -5.05
N ILE A 78 -1.25 -0.36 -4.03
CA ILE A 78 -0.41 0.21 -2.95
C ILE A 78 1.01 0.54 -3.42
N ALA A 79 1.55 -0.18 -4.41
CA ALA A 79 2.82 0.16 -5.04
C ALA A 79 2.76 1.49 -5.82
N GLY A 80 1.56 1.99 -6.12
CA GLY A 80 1.37 3.25 -6.83
C GLY A 80 1.63 3.13 -8.33
N ILE A 81 1.26 2.00 -8.95
CA ILE A 81 1.42 1.80 -10.39
C ILE A 81 0.24 2.45 -11.14
N PRO A 82 0.48 3.24 -12.23
CA PRO A 82 -0.60 3.69 -13.10
C PRO A 82 -1.36 2.49 -13.70
N PRO A 83 -2.71 2.45 -13.68
CA PRO A 83 -3.66 3.55 -13.48
C PRO A 83 -4.36 3.57 -12.10
N PHE A 84 -3.79 2.95 -11.07
CA PHE A 84 -4.46 2.80 -9.76
C PHE A 84 -4.44 4.08 -8.92
N SER A 85 -5.42 4.25 -8.02
CA SER A 85 -5.55 5.47 -7.20
C SER A 85 -4.37 5.73 -6.25
N GLY A 86 -3.59 4.71 -5.90
CA GLY A 86 -2.36 4.88 -5.15
C GLY A 86 -1.28 5.65 -5.91
N PHE A 87 -1.29 5.65 -7.24
CA PHE A 87 -0.37 6.47 -8.05
C PHE A 87 -0.68 7.95 -7.89
N PHE A 88 -1.92 8.36 -8.19
CA PHE A 88 -2.33 9.77 -8.19
C PHE A 88 -2.14 10.44 -6.83
N SER A 89 -2.46 9.71 -5.75
CA SER A 89 -2.29 10.23 -4.39
C SER A 89 -0.83 10.28 -3.96
N LYS A 90 0.00 9.30 -4.33
CA LYS A 90 1.43 9.33 -4.01
C LYS A 90 2.14 10.45 -4.77
N ASP A 91 1.96 10.52 -6.08
CA ASP A 91 2.68 11.47 -6.93
C ASP A 91 2.45 12.93 -6.49
N GLU A 92 1.21 13.29 -6.17
CA GLU A 92 0.87 14.63 -5.67
C GLU A 92 1.51 14.96 -4.31
N ILE A 93 1.53 14.00 -3.37
CA ILE A 93 2.21 14.18 -2.07
C ILE A 93 3.72 14.40 -2.27
N LEU A 94 4.35 13.63 -3.17
CA LEU A 94 5.77 13.81 -3.48
C LEU A 94 6.04 15.14 -4.17
N SER A 95 5.20 15.54 -5.12
CA SER A 95 5.29 16.84 -5.79
C SER A 95 5.22 17.99 -4.79
N ALA A 96 4.23 17.96 -3.88
CA ALA A 96 4.11 18.94 -2.81
C ALA A 96 5.33 18.94 -1.87
N ALA A 97 5.86 17.76 -1.53
CA ALA A 97 7.05 17.64 -0.70
C ALA A 97 8.29 18.23 -1.37
N TYR A 98 8.48 17.98 -2.66
CA TYR A 98 9.58 18.52 -3.46
C TYR A 98 9.53 20.05 -3.51
N ASN A 99 8.34 20.61 -3.77
CA ASN A 99 8.11 22.06 -3.80
C ASN A 99 8.36 22.73 -2.45
N LYS A 100 8.18 22.00 -1.33
CA LYS A 100 8.47 22.51 0.00
C LYS A 100 9.95 22.45 0.36
N ASN A 101 10.58 21.28 0.18
CA ASN A 101 12.01 21.06 0.33
C ASN A 101 12.40 19.71 -0.31
N PRO A 102 13.37 19.67 -1.24
CA PRO A 102 13.83 18.42 -1.87
C PRO A 102 14.25 17.32 -0.88
N PHE A 103 14.66 17.68 0.33
CA PHE A 103 14.94 16.70 1.39
C PHE A 103 13.70 15.88 1.78
N TYR A 104 12.52 16.51 1.88
CA TYR A 104 11.27 15.81 2.20
C TYR A 104 10.86 14.86 1.08
N TYR A 105 11.11 15.22 -0.17
CA TYR A 105 10.91 14.30 -1.30
C TYR A 105 11.75 13.04 -1.16
N ILE A 106 13.05 13.16 -0.85
CA ILE A 106 13.96 12.02 -0.67
C ILE A 106 13.48 11.11 0.47
N VAL A 107 13.10 11.71 1.60
CA VAL A 107 12.54 10.96 2.74
C VAL A 107 11.23 10.26 2.35
N GLY A 108 10.37 10.94 1.58
CA GLY A 108 9.13 10.38 1.07
C GLY A 108 9.35 9.17 0.16
N VAL A 109 10.26 9.25 -0.81
CA VAL A 109 10.59 8.16 -1.73
C VAL A 109 11.28 6.99 -1.02
N ALA A 110 12.19 7.26 -0.08
CA ALA A 110 12.89 6.21 0.66
C ALA A 110 11.98 5.51 1.69
N GLY A 111 10.98 6.23 2.22
CA GLY A 111 10.08 5.74 3.26
C GLY A 111 8.79 5.09 2.75
N ALA A 112 8.37 5.35 1.51
CA ALA A 112 7.08 4.88 0.96
C ALA A 112 7.16 3.55 0.20
#